data_AF-A0A7V3CVR0-F1
#
_entry.id   AF-A0A7V3CVR0-F1
#
_cell.length_a   1.000
_cell.length_b   1.000
_cell.length_c   1.000
_cell.angle_alpha   90.00
_cell.angle_beta   90.00
_cell.angle_gamma   90.00
#
_symmetry.space_group_name_H-M   'P 1'
#
loop_
_entity.id
_entity.type
_entity.pdbx_description
1 polymer ?
#
loop_
_entity_poly.entity_id
_entity_poly.type
_entity_poly.pdbx_seq_one_letter_code
_entity_poly.pdbx_strand_id
1 'polypeptide(L)' 'CSGRLGGAEMARTEQYKEGRIPLHTLRADIDYANGRAETIYGSIGIKVWICRGEILGKRSSE' A
#
# COMPACT_ATOMS: atom_id res chain seq x y z
N CYS A 1 -1.04 0.22 7.51
CA CYS A 1 0.04 0.83 8.29
C CYS A 1 0.49 -0.14 9.38
N SER A 2 1.76 -0.10 9.78
CA SER A 2 2.32 -0.99 10.79
C SER A 2 3.31 -0.24 11.70
N GLY A 3 3.23 -0.44 13.00
CA GLY A 3 4.13 0.20 13.97
C GLY A 3 3.42 0.48 15.29
N ARG A 4 3.99 1.36 16.11
CA ARG A 4 3.39 1.81 17.37
C ARG A 4 2.27 2.83 17.12
N LEU A 5 1.15 2.34 16.59
CA LEU A 5 0.01 3.17 16.20
C LEU A 5 -0.58 3.87 17.44
N GLY A 6 -0.73 5.20 17.36
CA GLY A 6 -1.25 6.02 18.46
C GLY A 6 -0.32 6.09 19.70
N GLY A 7 0.95 5.72 19.58
CA GLY A 7 1.89 5.72 20.71
C GLY A 7 1.78 4.52 21.64
N ALA A 8 0.99 3.50 21.26
CA ALA A 8 0.89 2.25 22.00
C ALA A 8 2.27 1.61 22.23
N GLU A 9 2.44 0.92 23.36
CA GLU A 9 3.69 0.22 23.69
C GLU A 9 3.99 -0.90 22.66
N MET A 10 2.98 -1.68 22.31
CA MET A 10 3.07 -2.77 21.35
C MET A 10 2.78 -2.31 19.91
N ALA A 11 3.56 -2.80 18.96
CA ALA A 11 3.32 -2.53 17.54
C ALA A 11 2.10 -3.31 17.02
N ARG A 12 1.30 -2.65 16.18
CA ARG A 12 0.12 -3.23 15.53
C ARG A 12 0.19 -3.01 14.02
N THR A 13 -0.45 -3.89 13.26
CA THR A 13 -0.63 -3.74 11.82
C THR A 13 -2.11 -3.59 11.53
N GLU A 14 -2.49 -2.46 10.96
CA GLU A 14 -3.85 -2.18 10.52
C GLU A 14 -3.88 -2.04 9.00
N GLN A 15 -4.88 -2.64 8.37
CA GLN A 15 -5.11 -2.54 6.95
C GLN A 15 -6.54 -2.08 6.70
N TYR A 16 -6.68 -1.11 5.80
CA TYR A 16 -7.95 -0.72 5.23
C TYR A 16 -7.92 -1.03 3.74
N LYS A 17 -9.06 -1.47 3.20
CA LYS A 17 -9.22 -1.75 1.78
C LYS A 17 -10.61 -1.31 1.37
N GLU A 18 -10.66 -0.58 0.27
CA GLU A 18 -11.89 -0.18 -0.40
C GLU A 18 -11.82 -0.62 -1.86
N GLY A 19 -12.94 -1.09 -2.42
CA GLY A 19 -13.01 -1.56 -3.80
C GLY A 19 -12.22 -2.85 -4.08
N ARG A 20 -11.80 -3.02 -5.34
CA ARG A 20 -11.14 -4.24 -5.85
C ARG A 20 -9.67 -3.95 -6.15
N ILE A 21 -8.79 -4.79 -5.60
CA ILE A 21 -7.33 -4.73 -5.81
C ILE A 21 -6.85 -6.16 -6.08
N PRO A 22 -6.87 -6.62 -7.35
CA PRO A 22 -6.57 -7.99 -7.71
C PRO A 22 -5.06 -8.23 -7.85
N LEU A 23 -4.39 -8.58 -6.74
CA LEU A 23 -2.92 -8.73 -6.71
C LEU A 23 -2.37 -9.92 -7.52
N HIS A 24 -3.19 -10.91 -7.86
CA HIS A 24 -2.80 -12.05 -8.68
C HIS A 24 -2.97 -11.80 -10.18
N THR A 25 -3.66 -10.72 -10.57
CA THR A 25 -3.98 -10.43 -11.97
C THR A 25 -2.88 -9.54 -12.58
N LEU A 26 -1.95 -10.14 -13.34
CA LEU A 26 -0.81 -9.42 -13.91
C LEU A 26 -1.16 -8.30 -14.89
N ARG A 27 -2.36 -8.36 -15.51
CA ARG A 27 -2.87 -7.30 -16.38
C ARG A 27 -3.49 -6.10 -15.64
N ALA A 28 -3.66 -6.22 -14.32
CA ALA A 28 -4.19 -5.12 -13.52
C ALA A 28 -3.11 -4.06 -13.36
N ASP A 29 -3.50 -2.80 -13.58
CA ASP A 29 -2.63 -1.66 -13.33
C ASP A 29 -2.67 -1.31 -11.85
N ILE A 30 -1.63 -1.76 -11.13
CA ILE A 30 -1.51 -1.60 -9.69
C ILE A 30 -0.24 -0.82 -9.39
N ASP A 31 -0.42 0.38 -8.88
CA ASP A 31 0.67 1.15 -8.29
C ASP A 31 0.89 0.71 -6.86
N TYR A 32 2.14 0.39 -6.53
CA TYR A 32 2.58 0.10 -5.18
C TYR A 32 3.54 1.18 -4.71
N ALA A 33 3.32 1.65 -3.48
CA ALA A 33 4.26 2.53 -2.80
C ALA A 33 4.45 2.09 -1.34
N ASN A 34 5.68 2.20 -0.85
CA ASN A 34 6.01 2.04 0.55
C ASN A 34 6.65 3.32 1.08
N GLY A 35 6.28 3.69 2.31
CA GLY A 35 6.82 4.85 3.02
C GLY A 35 6.99 4.56 4.49
N ARG A 36 7.84 5.35 5.15
CA ARG A 36 8.04 5.32 6.60
C ARG A 36 7.74 6.71 7.15
N ALA A 37 6.85 6.78 8.13
CA ALA A 37 6.63 7.98 8.92
C ALA A 37 7.45 7.89 10.20
N GLU A 38 8.26 8.90 10.47
CA GLU A 38 9.00 9.05 11.72
C GLU A 38 8.13 9.79 12.72
N THR A 39 7.98 9.21 13.91
CA THR A 39 7.22 9.78 15.01
C THR A 39 8.06 9.77 16.27
N ILE A 40 7.65 10.54 17.27
CA ILE A 40 8.34 10.57 18.58
C ILE A 40 8.44 9.20 19.25
N TYR A 41 7.52 8.28 18.95
CA TYR A 41 7.47 6.94 19.54
C TYR A 41 8.17 5.87 18.69
N GLY A 42 8.80 6.26 17.59
CA GLY A 42 9.52 5.37 16.69
C GLY A 42 9.11 5.57 15.25
N SER A 43 8.80 4.49 14.54
CA SER A 43 8.47 4.60 13.12
C SER A 43 7.28 3.75 12.72
N ILE A 44 6.51 4.29 11.79
CA ILE A 44 5.31 3.68 11.25
C ILE A 44 5.55 3.40 9.77
N GLY A 45 5.48 2.12 9.40
CA GLY A 45 5.50 1.67 8.02
C GLY A 45 4.13 1.84 7.35
N ILE A 46 4.13 2.39 6.14
CA ILE A 46 2.93 2.60 5.33
C ILE A 46 3.16 1.88 4.01
N LYS A 47 2.20 1.04 3.61
CA LYS A 47 2.17 0.35 2.33
C LYS A 47 0.84 0.67 1.67
N VAL A 48 0.89 1.13 0.43
CA VAL A 48 -0.28 1.58 -0.34
C VAL A 48 -0.31 0.84 -1.66
N TRP A 49 -1.51 0.38 -2.03
CA TRP A 49 -1.80 -0.20 -3.33
C TRP A 49 -2.95 0.60 -3.95
N ILE A 50 -2.77 1.09 -5.17
CA ILE A 50 -3.81 1.79 -5.93
C ILE A 50 -4.04 1.02 -7.22
N CYS A 51 -5.26 0.50 -7.38
CA CYS A 51 -5.68 -0.18 -8.60
C CYS A 51 -6.38 0.82 -9.52
N ARG A 52 -5.78 1.12 -10.69
CA ARG A 52 -6.34 2.05 -11.69
C ARG A 52 -7.22 1.35 -12.74
N GLY A 53 -7.27 0.02 -12.73
CA GLY A 53 -8.06 -0.78 -13.67
C GLY A 53 -7.25 -1.91 -14.28
N GLU A 54 -7.64 -2.37 -15.47
CA GLU A 54 -6.89 -3.34 -16.26
C GLU A 54 -6.34 -2.67 -17.53
N ILE A 55 -5.10 -2.99 -17.90
CA ILE A 55 -4.51 -2.53 -19.16
C ILE A 55 -4.83 -3.55 -20.25
N LEU A 56 -5.74 -3.18 -21.16
CA LEU A 56 -6.11 -3.96 -22.35
C LEU A 56 -5.29 -3.47 -23.56
N GLY A 57 -3.98 -3.72 -23.57
CA GLY A 57 -3.09 -3.31 -24.68
C GLY A 57 -1.60 -3.43 -24.38
N LYS A 58 -0.74 -3.35 -25.40
CA LYS A 58 0.71 -3.22 -25.19
C LYS A 58 0.96 -1.86 -24.54
N ARG A 59 1.71 -1.83 -23.43
CA ARG A 59 2.26 -0.60 -22.87
C ARG A 59 3.18 -0.02 -23.94
N SER A 60 2.80 1.09 -24.58
CA SER A 60 3.66 1.80 -25.52
C SER A 60 4.88 2.26 -24.74
N SER A 61 6.01 1.61 -24.98
CA SER A 61 7.31 2.01 -24.49
C SER A 61 7.69 3.30 -25.21
N GLU A 62 7.61 4.42 -24.51
CA GLU A 62 8.50 5.56 -24.74
C GLU A 62 9.84 5.31 -24.05
#